data_AF-A0A5K7S7A0-F1
#
_entry.id   AF-A0A5K7S7A0-F1
#
_cell.length_a   1.000
_cell.length_b   1.000
_cell.length_c   1.000
_cell.angle_alpha   90.00
_cell.angle_beta   90.00
_cell.angle_gamma   90.00
#
_symmetry.space_group_name_H-M   'P 1'
#
loop_
_entity.id
_entity.type
_entity.pdbx_description
1 polymer ?
#
loop_
_entity_poly.entity_id
_entity_poly.type
_entity_poly.pdbx_seq_one_letter_code
_entity_poly.pdbx_strand_id
1 'polypeptide(L)' 'MAGRTLYINHCGSCHNLHLPEQYTQAHWEKVMPGMRLKAKISEEEAKLISNFVLARCKPD' A
#
# COMPACT_ATOMS: atom_id res chain seq x y z
N MET A 1 0.40 -14.50 -3.81
CA MET A 1 1.66 -13.71 -3.71
C MET A 1 1.62 -12.37 -4.45
N ALA A 2 0.62 -12.09 -5.32
CA ALA A 2 0.58 -10.88 -6.13
C ALA A 2 0.66 -9.54 -5.36
N GLY A 3 -0.03 -9.41 -4.21
CA GLY A 3 -0.06 -8.16 -3.45
C GLY A 3 1.30 -7.67 -2.94
N ARG A 4 2.20 -8.58 -2.51
CA ARG A 4 3.56 -8.21 -2.08
C ARG A 4 4.39 -7.67 -3.25
N THR A 5 4.34 -8.35 -4.39
CA THR A 5 5.09 -7.94 -5.59
C THR A 5 4.62 -6.59 -6.09
N LEU A 6 3.30 -6.38 -6.19
CA LEU A 6 2.71 -5.09 -6.55
C LEU A 6 3.10 -3.99 -5.57
N TYR A 7 3.03 -4.26 -4.27
CA TYR A 7 3.43 -3.31 -3.23
C TYR A 7 4.90 -2.87 -3.38
N ILE A 8 5.84 -3.81 -3.55
CA ILE A 8 7.27 -3.48 -3.70
C ILE A 8 7.49 -2.67 -4.98
N ASN A 9 6.89 -3.09 -6.10
CA ASN A 9 7.11 -2.47 -7.39
C ASN A 9 6.48 -1.07 -7.50
N HIS A 10 5.26 -0.88 -6.99
CA HIS A 10 4.57 0.40 -7.07
C HIS A 10 4.98 1.35 -5.94
N CYS A 11 4.95 0.91 -4.68
CA CYS A 11 5.12 1.80 -3.53
C CYS A 11 6.58 2.20 -3.28
N GLY A 12 7.55 1.49 -3.85
CA GLY A 12 8.97 1.82 -3.80
C GLY A 12 9.51 2.55 -5.03
N SER A 13 8.67 2.86 -6.02
CA SER A 13 9.13 3.41 -7.31
C SER A 13 9.41 4.92 -7.30
N CYS A 14 8.74 5.68 -6.43
CA CYS A 14 8.84 7.15 -6.38
C CYS A 14 9.52 7.69 -5.12
N HIS A 15 9.55 6.91 -4.04
CA HIS A 15 10.14 7.26 -2.74
C HIS A 15 10.48 5.98 -1.98
N ASN A 16 11.08 6.11 -0.80
CA ASN A 16 11.38 4.96 0.04
C ASN A 16 10.13 4.13 0.31
N LEU A 17 10.30 2.81 0.29
CA LEU A 17 9.23 1.85 0.54
C LEU A 17 8.85 1.89 2.02
N HIS A 18 7.66 2.43 2.30
CA HIS A 18 7.10 2.48 3.66
C HIS A 18 6.59 1.12 4.11
N LEU A 19 7.23 0.51 5.10
CA LEU A 19 6.87 -0.82 5.60
C LEU A 19 5.45 -0.81 6.22
N PRO A 20 4.65 -1.87 6.03
CA PRO A 20 3.28 -1.93 6.56
C PRO A 20 3.19 -1.59 8.06
N GLU A 21 4.13 -2.08 8.85
CA GLU A 21 4.21 -1.97 10.31
C GLU A 21 4.52 -0.55 10.80
N GLN A 22 4.88 0.39 9.92
CA GLN A 22 5.15 1.78 10.29
C GLN A 22 3.87 2.56 10.60
N TYR A 23 2.74 2.15 10.03
CA TYR A 23 1.49 2.90 10.09
C TYR A 23 0.30 2.02 10.47
N THR A 24 -0.69 2.60 11.14
CA THR A 24 -1.93 1.92 11.53
C THR A 24 -2.85 1.71 10.34
N GLN A 25 -3.87 0.86 10.49
CA GLN A 25 -4.90 0.66 9.47
C GLN A 25 -5.54 1.98 9.03
N ALA A 26 -5.95 2.82 10.00
CA ALA A 26 -6.58 4.11 9.72
C ALA A 26 -5.67 5.06 8.91
N HIS A 27 -4.36 5.00 9.15
CA HIS A 27 -3.40 5.79 8.37
C HIS A 27 -3.31 5.29 6.92
N TRP A 28 -3.19 3.97 6.72
CA TRP A 28 -3.14 3.38 5.39
C TRP A 28 -4.40 3.67 4.57
N GLU A 29 -5.59 3.51 5.17
CA GLU A 29 -6.87 3.81 4.53
C GLU A 29 -6.98 5.27 4.07
N LYS A 30 -6.38 6.19 4.84
CA LYS A 30 -6.35 7.62 4.50
C LYS A 30 -5.39 7.95 3.35
N VAL A 31 -4.20 7.33 3.28
CA VAL A 31 -3.16 7.72 2.31
C VAL A 31 -3.22 6.96 0.99
N MET A 32 -3.67 5.70 1.02
CA MET A 32 -3.71 4.82 -0.15
C MET A 32 -4.49 5.40 -1.35
N PRO A 33 -5.67 6.04 -1.19
CA PRO A 33 -6.39 6.62 -2.32
C PRO A 33 -5.58 7.71 -3.04
N GLY A 34 -4.87 8.55 -2.29
CA GLY A 34 -4.01 9.59 -2.84
C GLY A 34 -2.79 9.02 -3.57
N MET A 35 -2.15 7.99 -3.00
CA MET A 35 -1.01 7.34 -3.64
C MET A 35 -1.40 6.57 -4.90
N ARG A 36 -2.56 5.90 -4.89
CA ARG A 36 -3.10 5.20 -6.07
C ARG A 36 -3.19 6.13 -7.28
N LEU A 37 -3.76 7.32 -7.09
CA LEU A 37 -3.91 8.30 -8.17
C LEU A 37 -2.55 8.81 -8.66
N LYS A 38 -1.62 9.13 -7.74
CA LYS A 38 -0.29 9.65 -8.09
C LYS A 38 0.58 8.62 -8.81
N ALA A 39 0.54 7.36 -8.35
CA ALA A 39 1.30 6.25 -8.92
C ALA A 39 0.57 5.54 -10.07
N LYS A 40 -0.61 6.02 -10.48
CA LYS A 40 -1.44 5.48 -11.57
C LYS A 40 -1.72 3.97 -11.44
N ILE A 41 -2.00 3.53 -10.21
CA ILE A 41 -2.30 2.12 -9.88
C ILE A 41 -3.78 1.86 -10.18
N SER A 42 -4.10 0.73 -10.82
CA SER A 42 -5.49 0.35 -11.10
C SER A 42 -6.27 0.05 -9.81
N GLU A 43 -7.60 -0.04 -9.89
CA GLU A 43 -8.40 -0.37 -8.71
C GLU A 43 -8.16 -1.82 -8.24
N GLU A 44 -7.97 -2.73 -9.18
CA GLU A 44 -7.69 -4.14 -8.93
C GLU A 44 -6.33 -4.31 -8.25
N GLU A 45 -5.28 -3.63 -8.75
CA GLU A 45 -3.95 -3.64 -8.16
C GLU A 45 -3.96 -2.98 -6.78
N ALA A 46 -4.65 -1.84 -6.63
CA ALA A 46 -4.77 -1.16 -5.35
C ALA A 46 -5.44 -2.04 -4.30
N LYS A 47 -6.47 -2.80 -4.66
CA LYS A 47 -7.12 -3.76 -3.76
C LYS A 47 -6.16 -4.85 -3.29
N LEU A 48 -5.34 -5.39 -4.19
CA LEU A 48 -4.33 -6.40 -3.85
C LEU A 48 -3.23 -5.83 -2.95
N ILE A 49 -2.79 -4.60 -3.19
CA ILE A 49 -1.84 -3.89 -2.35
C ILE A 49 -2.45 -3.63 -0.98
N SER A 50 -3.64 -3.02 -0.89
CA SER A 50 -4.31 -2.75 0.39
C SER A 50 -4.47 -4.00 1.23
N ASN A 51 -4.91 -5.12 0.65
CA ASN A 51 -5.00 -6.39 1.37
C ASN A 51 -3.65 -6.86 1.93
N PHE A 52 -2.56 -6.62 1.18
CA PHE A 52 -1.21 -6.93 1.64
C PHE A 52 -0.76 -6.04 2.80
N VAL A 53 -0.98 -4.72 2.69
CA VAL A 53 -0.51 -3.76 3.72
C VAL A 53 -1.32 -3.87 5.00
N LEU A 54 -2.66 -3.94 4.89
CA LEU A 54 -3.55 -3.99 6.06
C LEU A 54 -3.37 -5.27 6.89
N ALA A 55 -3.08 -6.41 6.25
CA ALA A 55 -2.78 -7.66 6.95
C ALA A 55 -1.49 -7.63 7.78
N ARG A 56 -0.68 -6.57 7.66
CA ARG A 56 0.64 -6.41 8.30
C ARG A 56 0.81 -5.02 8.92
N CYS A 57 -0.26 -4.23 8.99
CA CYS A 57 -0.16 -2.87 9.50
C CYS A 57 0.11 -2.86 11.01
N LYS A 58 0.53 -1.71 11.53
CA LYS A 58 0.70 -1.53 12.96
C LYS A 58 -0.65 -1.79 13.66
N PRO A 59 -0.72 -2.69 14.66
CA PRO A 59 -1.91 -2.83 15.50
C PRO A 59 -2.22 -1.52 16.23
N ASP A 60 -3.50 -1.26 16.46
CA ASP A 60 -3.95 -0.10 17.25
C ASP A 60 -3.59 -0.22 18.74
#